data_AF-A0A418QPL8-F1
#
_entry.id   AF-A0A418QPL8-F1
#
_cell.length_a   1.000
_cell.length_b   1.000
_cell.length_c   1.000
_cell.angle_alpha   90.00
_cell.angle_beta   90.00
_cell.angle_gamma   90.00
#
_symmetry.space_group_name_H-M   'P 1'
#
loop_
_entity.id
_entity.type
_entity.pdbx_description
1 polymer ?
#
loop_
_entity_poly.entity_id
_entity_poly.type
_entity_poly.pdbx_seq_one_letter_code
_entity_poly.pdbx_strand_id
1 'polypeptide(L)'
;MKKILALASALFLTSVSLYAQQRAPLVTKQDKTQSSPRLNPVQQHARELSYQMTRDLHLNGYQKTRLQAINNDKQTRIVAILQQNAGNDKLIKDQCDAVCKERDQELQAVLSTDQYSSYYGSRREYNDFSMSYKAQATNDAFVKSVKDPAPVSSKGATIGPARTAK
;
A
#
# COMPACT_ATOMS: atom_id res chain seq x y z
N MET A 1 -30.16 50.24 -25.96
CA MET A 1 -30.49 51.43 -25.13
C MET A 1 -31.41 51.01 -23.99
N LYS A 2 -31.26 51.60 -22.79
CA LYS A 2 -31.90 51.35 -21.46
C LYS A 2 -31.03 50.46 -20.54
N LYS A 3 -30.20 51.03 -19.66
CA LYS A 3 -30.43 51.68 -18.33
C LYS A 3 -30.56 50.60 -17.22
N ILE A 4 -29.54 50.35 -16.37
CA ILE A 4 -29.02 51.11 -15.20
C ILE A 4 -29.76 50.77 -13.87
N LEU A 5 -28.95 50.48 -12.82
CA LEU A 5 -29.21 50.51 -11.36
C LEU A 5 -30.05 49.36 -10.75
N ALA A 6 -29.86 48.88 -9.51
CA ALA A 6 -29.02 49.32 -8.38
C ALA A 6 -28.81 48.16 -7.37
N LEU A 7 -27.73 48.31 -6.61
CA LEU A 7 -27.43 47.71 -5.30
C LEU A 7 -28.62 47.67 -4.33
N ALA A 8 -28.68 46.62 -3.50
CA ALA A 8 -29.20 46.71 -2.14
C ALA A 8 -28.42 45.78 -1.21
N SER A 9 -27.64 46.40 -0.33
CA SER A 9 -26.91 45.80 0.78
C SER A 9 -27.88 45.38 1.88
N ALA A 10 -27.68 44.21 2.48
CA ALA A 10 -28.20 43.93 3.82
C ALA A 10 -27.14 43.19 4.62
N LEU A 11 -26.46 43.96 5.48
CA LEU A 11 -25.63 43.48 6.57
C LEU A 11 -26.51 42.74 7.59
N PHE A 12 -26.21 41.48 7.84
CA PHE A 12 -26.57 40.83 9.10
C PHE A 12 -25.28 40.37 9.80
N LEU A 13 -24.82 41.23 10.69
CA LEU A 13 -23.92 40.87 11.80
C LEU A 13 -24.77 40.18 12.86
N THR A 14 -24.64 38.86 12.99
CA THR A 14 -24.88 38.19 14.28
C THR A 14 -23.79 37.14 14.49
N SER A 15 -22.82 37.51 15.31
CA SER A 15 -21.78 36.64 15.84
C SER A 15 -22.42 35.58 16.73
N VAL A 16 -22.41 34.33 16.29
CA VAL A 16 -22.56 33.20 17.19
C VAL A 16 -21.33 32.31 17.04
N SER A 17 -20.33 32.63 17.86
CA SER A 17 -19.19 31.74 18.11
C SER A 17 -19.69 30.55 18.91
N LEU A 18 -20.19 29.51 18.24
CA LEU A 18 -20.32 28.19 18.84
C LEU A 18 -19.03 27.41 18.61
N TYR A 19 -18.25 27.34 19.69
CA TYR A 19 -17.35 26.26 20.07
C TYR A 19 -16.76 25.47 18.90
N ALA A 20 -15.55 25.88 18.52
CA ALA A 20 -14.52 24.94 18.07
C ALA A 20 -14.29 23.93 19.21
N GLN A 21 -15.15 22.92 19.27
CA GLN A 21 -14.83 21.68 19.93
C GLN A 21 -13.71 21.09 19.05
N GLN A 22 -12.47 21.44 19.38
CA GLN A 22 -11.32 20.60 19.10
C GLN A 22 -11.68 19.24 19.69
N ARG A 23 -12.35 18.42 18.89
CA ARG A 23 -12.18 16.98 18.98
C ARG A 23 -10.69 16.82 18.75
N ALA A 24 -9.95 16.76 19.85
CA ALA A 24 -8.69 16.07 19.88
C ALA A 24 -8.88 14.83 19.00
N PRO A 25 -7.98 14.54 18.04
CA PRO A 25 -8.05 13.24 17.40
C PRO A 25 -8.17 12.27 18.56
N LEU A 26 -9.22 11.45 18.55
CA LEU A 26 -9.24 10.24 19.34
C LEU A 26 -7.97 9.55 18.89
N VAL A 27 -6.89 9.76 19.65
CA VAL A 27 -5.75 8.88 19.68
C VAL A 27 -6.39 7.62 20.16
N THR A 28 -6.93 6.85 19.22
CA THR A 28 -7.14 5.44 19.40
C THR A 28 -5.78 5.00 19.92
N LYS A 29 -5.73 4.67 21.22
CA LYS A 29 -4.59 3.96 21.76
C LYS A 29 -4.56 2.70 20.93
N GLN A 30 -3.76 2.72 19.87
CA GLN A 30 -3.52 1.56 19.05
C GLN A 30 -2.96 0.56 20.04
N ASP A 31 -3.76 -0.46 20.31
CA ASP A 31 -3.38 -1.52 21.21
C ASP A 31 -2.08 -2.08 20.66
N LYS A 32 -0.99 -1.88 21.39
CA LYS A 32 0.35 -2.31 20.96
C LYS A 32 0.47 -3.84 20.98
N THR A 33 -0.57 -4.56 21.41
CA THR A 33 -0.72 -6.01 21.25
C THR A 33 -1.42 -6.39 19.95
N GLN A 34 -2.07 -5.45 19.26
CA GLN A 34 -2.53 -5.71 17.89
C GLN A 34 -1.34 -5.66 16.95
N SER A 35 -1.07 -6.81 16.35
CA SER A 35 -0.16 -6.96 15.20
C SER A 35 -0.40 -5.78 14.27
N SER A 36 0.62 -4.94 14.06
CA SER A 36 0.60 -3.99 12.94
C SER A 36 0.19 -4.78 11.70
N PRO A 37 -0.58 -4.22 10.74
CA PRO A 37 -0.91 -4.96 9.53
C PRO A 37 0.39 -5.21 8.77
N ARG A 38 1.09 -6.31 9.11
CA ARG A 38 2.23 -6.80 8.40
C ARG A 38 1.64 -7.22 7.08
N LEU A 39 2.00 -6.48 6.04
CA LEU A 39 1.64 -6.85 4.68
C LEU A 39 2.06 -8.29 4.49
N ASN A 40 1.19 -9.09 3.89
CA ASN A 40 1.60 -10.43 3.51
C ASN A 40 2.75 -10.32 2.49
N PRO A 41 3.60 -11.36 2.33
CA PRO A 41 4.77 -11.26 1.45
C PRO A 41 4.44 -10.86 0.00
N VAL A 42 3.27 -11.23 -0.50
CA VAL A 42 2.77 -10.84 -1.84
C VAL A 42 2.57 -9.31 -1.92
N GLN A 43 1.89 -8.73 -0.94
CA GLN A 43 1.64 -7.29 -0.85
C GLN A 43 2.93 -6.51 -0.58
N GLN A 44 3.86 -7.08 0.19
CA GLN A 44 5.17 -6.47 0.43
C GLN A 44 5.97 -6.38 -0.88
N HIS A 45 6.01 -7.46 -1.65
CA HIS A 45 6.68 -7.49 -2.95
C HIS A 45 6.06 -6.50 -3.95
N ALA A 46 4.73 -6.48 -4.05
CA ALA A 46 4.02 -5.50 -4.89
C ALA A 46 4.34 -4.05 -4.47
N ARG A 47 4.42 -3.79 -3.16
CA ARG A 47 4.75 -2.48 -2.60
C ARG A 47 6.18 -2.06 -2.93
N GLU A 48 7.16 -2.97 -2.86
CA GLU A 48 8.55 -2.71 -3.23
C GLU A 48 8.66 -2.27 -4.69
N LEU A 49 7.99 -3.00 -5.59
CA LEU A 49 7.90 -2.61 -7.00
C LEU A 49 7.26 -1.23 -7.16
N SER A 50 6.14 -0.97 -6.47
CA SER A 50 5.46 0.33 -6.54
C SER A 50 6.35 1.47 -6.04
N TYR A 51 7.16 1.26 -5.00
CA TYR A 51 8.12 2.26 -4.53
C TYR A 51 9.19 2.55 -5.56
N GLN A 52 9.76 1.51 -6.18
CA GLN A 52 10.75 1.67 -7.24
C GLN A 52 10.17 2.47 -8.42
N MET A 53 9.06 2.01 -8.99
CA MET A 53 8.41 2.68 -10.12
C MET A 53 7.97 4.11 -9.79
N THR A 54 7.53 4.37 -8.55
CA THR A 54 7.17 5.72 -8.10
C THR A 54 8.35 6.67 -8.17
N ARG A 55 9.52 6.22 -7.73
CA ARG A 55 10.75 7.01 -7.73
C ARG A 55 11.23 7.22 -9.16
N ASP A 56 11.32 6.14 -9.93
CA ASP A 56 11.92 6.13 -11.26
C ASP A 56 11.06 6.91 -12.29
N LEU A 57 9.74 6.96 -12.10
CA LEU A 57 8.79 7.66 -12.99
C LEU A 57 8.32 9.03 -12.44
N HIS A 58 8.85 9.45 -11.28
CA HIS A 58 8.47 10.71 -10.62
C HIS A 58 6.96 10.91 -10.48
N LEU A 59 6.24 9.89 -10.01
CA LEU A 59 4.79 9.88 -9.98
C LEU A 59 4.20 10.92 -9.01
N ASN A 60 3.03 11.46 -9.34
CA ASN A 60 2.24 12.28 -8.42
C ASN A 60 1.38 11.42 -7.47
N GLY A 61 0.71 12.02 -6.48
CA GLY A 61 -0.06 11.28 -5.47
C GLY A 61 -1.17 10.37 -6.05
N TYR A 62 -1.90 10.85 -7.06
CA TYR A 62 -2.92 10.07 -7.75
C TYR A 62 -2.32 8.86 -8.46
N GLN A 63 -1.26 9.08 -9.24
CA GLN A 63 -0.56 8.05 -10.00
C GLN A 63 0.04 6.97 -9.09
N LYS A 64 0.67 7.36 -7.98
CA LYS A 64 1.19 6.43 -6.96
C LYS A 64 0.11 5.50 -6.43
N THR A 65 -1.06 6.06 -6.13
CA THR A 65 -2.18 5.31 -5.55
C THR A 65 -2.74 4.30 -6.56
N ARG A 66 -2.91 4.73 -7.82
CA ARG A 66 -3.34 3.84 -8.92
C ARG A 66 -2.31 2.75 -9.20
N LEU A 67 -1.04 3.12 -9.32
CA LEU A 67 0.07 2.18 -9.52
C LEU A 67 0.10 1.10 -8.41
N GLN A 68 -0.06 1.50 -7.15
CA GLN A 68 -0.06 0.55 -6.04
C GLN A 68 -1.23 -0.44 -6.13
N ALA A 69 -2.43 0.03 -6.49
CA ALA A 69 -3.59 -0.84 -6.70
C ALA A 69 -3.35 -1.83 -7.84
N ILE A 70 -2.84 -1.34 -8.98
CA ILE A 70 -2.51 -2.14 -10.16
C ILE A 70 -1.48 -3.22 -9.77
N ASN A 71 -0.34 -2.84 -9.18
CA ASN A 71 0.71 -3.80 -8.83
C ASN A 71 0.26 -4.83 -7.79
N ASN A 72 -0.59 -4.45 -6.82
CA ASN A 72 -1.16 -5.40 -5.86
C ASN A 72 -2.03 -6.46 -6.55
N ASP A 73 -2.91 -6.05 -7.47
CA ASP A 73 -3.74 -6.96 -8.27
C ASP A 73 -2.87 -7.91 -9.10
N LYS A 74 -1.95 -7.35 -9.89
CA LYS A 74 -1.10 -8.13 -10.81
C LYS A 74 -0.19 -9.09 -10.05
N GLN A 75 0.40 -8.67 -8.93
CA GLN A 75 1.23 -9.55 -8.12
C GLN A 75 0.42 -10.70 -7.52
N THR A 76 -0.82 -10.45 -7.07
CA THR A 76 -1.71 -11.50 -6.56
C THR A 76 -1.98 -12.55 -7.65
N ARG A 77 -2.24 -12.12 -8.88
CA ARG A 77 -2.47 -13.01 -10.02
C ARG A 77 -1.22 -13.78 -10.44
N ILE A 78 -0.06 -13.13 -10.48
CA ILE A 78 1.22 -13.79 -10.76
C ILE A 78 1.48 -14.90 -9.74
N VAL A 79 1.28 -14.62 -8.45
CA VAL A 79 1.48 -15.64 -7.40
C VAL A 79 0.50 -16.80 -7.54
N ALA A 80 -0.77 -16.54 -7.89
CA ALA A 80 -1.73 -17.60 -8.17
C ALA A 80 -1.30 -18.47 -9.35
N ILE A 81 -0.81 -17.87 -10.46
CA ILE A 81 -0.29 -18.59 -11.63
C ILE A 81 0.90 -19.48 -11.25
N LEU A 82 1.86 -18.94 -10.48
CA LEU A 82 3.04 -19.67 -10.02
C LEU A 82 2.66 -20.90 -9.17
N GLN A 83 1.66 -20.76 -8.30
CA GLN A 83 1.18 -21.85 -7.45
C GLN A 83 0.40 -22.91 -8.22
N GLN A 84 -0.50 -22.49 -9.12
CA GLN A 84 -1.39 -23.38 -9.86
C GLN A 84 -0.65 -24.21 -10.92
N ASN A 85 0.43 -23.68 -11.50
CA ASN A 85 1.14 -24.29 -12.62
C ASN A 85 2.57 -24.71 -12.24
N ALA A 86 2.84 -24.94 -10.96
CA ALA A 86 4.17 -25.31 -10.46
C ALA A 86 4.75 -26.49 -11.24
N GLY A 87 5.96 -26.33 -11.77
CA GLY A 87 6.64 -27.34 -12.61
C GLY A 87 6.33 -27.25 -14.11
N ASN A 88 5.48 -26.31 -14.55
CA ASN A 88 5.23 -26.02 -15.97
C ASN A 88 5.68 -24.61 -16.33
N ASP A 89 7.00 -24.43 -16.43
CA ASP A 89 7.63 -23.11 -16.64
C ASP A 89 7.15 -22.40 -17.90
N LYS A 90 6.85 -23.15 -18.97
CA LYS A 90 6.31 -22.57 -20.20
C LYS A 90 4.95 -21.94 -19.96
N LEU A 91 4.03 -22.67 -19.31
CA LEU A 91 2.68 -22.18 -19.04
C LEU A 91 2.69 -21.02 -18.05
N ILE A 92 3.53 -21.11 -17.01
CA ILE A 92 3.78 -20.00 -16.07
C ILE A 92 4.19 -18.76 -16.83
N LYS A 93 5.21 -18.86 -17.69
CA LYS A 93 5.70 -17.73 -18.47
C LYS A 93 4.62 -17.12 -19.35
N ASP A 94 3.92 -17.94 -20.13
CA ASP A 94 2.89 -17.48 -21.07
C ASP A 94 1.76 -16.72 -20.32
N GLN A 95 1.34 -17.23 -19.16
CA GLN A 95 0.29 -16.60 -18.35
C GLN A 95 0.78 -15.34 -17.62
N CYS A 96 1.99 -15.35 -17.05
CA CYS A 96 2.58 -14.17 -16.41
C CYS A 96 2.83 -13.04 -17.44
N ASP A 97 3.27 -13.37 -18.65
CA ASP A 97 3.45 -12.39 -19.73
C ASP A 97 2.11 -11.71 -20.09
N ALA A 98 1.00 -12.47 -20.06
CA ALA A 98 -0.34 -11.89 -20.26
C ALA A 98 -0.72 -10.90 -19.13
N VAL A 99 -0.48 -11.26 -17.87
CA VAL A 99 -0.71 -10.35 -16.73
C VAL A 99 0.15 -9.09 -16.84
N CYS A 100 1.40 -9.20 -17.30
CA CYS A 100 2.27 -8.06 -17.52
C CYS A 100 1.75 -7.13 -18.63
N LYS A 101 1.19 -7.69 -19.73
CA LYS A 101 0.57 -6.90 -20.80
C LYS A 101 -0.65 -6.12 -20.32
N GLU A 102 -1.47 -6.71 -19.45
CA GLU A 102 -2.59 -5.99 -18.84
C GLU A 102 -2.11 -4.82 -17.97
N ARG A 103 -1.00 -4.99 -17.22
CA ARG A 103 -0.39 -3.89 -16.47
C ARG A 103 0.03 -2.74 -17.40
N ASP A 104 0.63 -3.05 -18.55
CA ASP A 104 1.01 -2.04 -19.55
C ASP A 104 -0.21 -1.21 -19.96
N GLN A 105 -1.34 -1.87 -20.28
CA GLN A 105 -2.58 -1.19 -20.67
C GLN A 105 -3.16 -0.32 -19.54
N GLU A 106 -3.20 -0.84 -18.31
CA GLU A 106 -3.72 -0.10 -17.16
C GLU A 106 -2.85 1.11 -16.81
N LEU A 107 -1.52 1.00 -16.95
CA LEU A 107 -0.60 2.11 -16.69
C LEU A 107 -0.63 3.16 -17.80
N GLN A 108 -0.90 2.78 -19.05
CA GLN A 108 -1.09 3.74 -20.13
C GLN A 108 -2.25 4.73 -19.84
N ALA A 109 -3.27 4.29 -19.12
CA ALA A 109 -4.40 5.14 -18.72
C ALA A 109 -4.12 6.04 -17.50
N VAL A 110 -3.02 5.82 -16.79
CA VAL A 110 -2.69 6.52 -15.53
C VAL A 110 -1.50 7.47 -15.68
N LEU A 111 -0.52 7.08 -16.48
CA LEU A 111 0.72 7.81 -16.67
C LEU A 111 0.57 8.88 -17.76
N SER A 112 1.35 9.96 -17.67
CA SER A 112 1.52 10.86 -18.81
C SER A 112 2.25 10.15 -19.93
N THR A 113 2.23 10.72 -21.15
CA THR A 113 2.95 10.16 -22.30
C THR A 113 4.44 9.94 -21.98
N ASP A 114 5.12 10.94 -21.41
CA ASP A 114 6.56 10.86 -21.09
C ASP A 114 6.86 9.80 -20.01
N GLN A 115 6.00 9.72 -18.99
CA GLN A 115 6.12 8.71 -17.94
C GLN A 115 5.86 7.31 -18.48
N TYR A 116 4.88 7.16 -19.39
CA TYR A 116 4.57 5.88 -20.02
C TYR A 116 5.72 5.43 -20.94
N SER A 117 6.33 6.33 -21.70
CA SER A 117 7.52 6.02 -22.50
C SER A 117 8.69 5.57 -21.62
N SER A 118 8.91 6.24 -20.49
CA SER A 118 9.95 5.87 -19.51
C SER A 118 9.66 4.51 -18.87
N TYR A 119 8.40 4.25 -18.51
CA TYR A 119 7.93 2.95 -18.03
C TYR A 119 8.17 1.86 -19.08
N TYR A 120 7.78 2.09 -20.33
CA TYR A 120 7.89 1.12 -21.41
C TYR A 120 9.35 0.74 -21.68
N GLY A 121 10.28 1.70 -21.56
CA GLY A 121 11.72 1.46 -21.65
C GLY A 121 12.28 0.59 -20.52
N SER A 122 11.65 0.61 -19.33
CA SER A 122 12.08 -0.15 -18.14
C SER A 122 11.15 -1.32 -17.79
N ARG A 123 10.19 -1.65 -18.68
CA ARG A 123 9.12 -2.59 -18.36
C ARG A 123 9.63 -4.01 -18.12
N ARG A 124 10.75 -4.38 -18.77
CA ARG A 124 11.35 -5.69 -18.64
C ARG A 124 11.85 -5.90 -17.21
N GLU A 125 12.53 -4.90 -16.66
CA GLU A 125 13.05 -4.88 -15.31
C GLU A 125 11.91 -4.97 -14.28
N TYR A 126 10.81 -4.25 -14.51
CA TYR A 126 9.62 -4.31 -13.64
C TYR A 126 8.88 -5.65 -13.74
N ASN A 127 8.83 -6.27 -14.92
CA ASN A 127 8.27 -7.61 -15.12
C ASN A 127 9.14 -8.66 -14.41
N ASP A 128 10.45 -8.61 -14.63
CA ASP A 128 11.42 -9.53 -14.04
C ASP A 128 11.36 -9.44 -12.51
N PHE A 129 11.24 -8.24 -11.95
CA PHE A 129 11.00 -8.05 -10.52
C PHE A 129 9.73 -8.80 -10.08
N SER A 130 8.57 -8.52 -10.69
CA SER A 130 7.29 -9.19 -10.35
C SER A 130 7.38 -10.72 -10.41
N MET A 131 8.05 -11.26 -11.42
CA MET A 131 8.23 -12.71 -11.64
C MET A 131 9.27 -13.33 -10.72
N SER A 132 10.19 -12.54 -10.16
CA SER A 132 11.22 -13.01 -9.22
C SER A 132 10.66 -13.38 -7.84
N TYR A 133 9.35 -13.23 -7.62
CA TYR A 133 8.70 -13.57 -6.37
C TYR A 133 8.99 -15.03 -5.97
N LYS A 134 9.74 -15.21 -4.88
CA LYS A 134 10.00 -16.51 -4.27
C LYS A 134 9.06 -16.71 -3.10
N ALA A 135 8.25 -17.76 -3.16
CA ALA A 135 7.31 -18.09 -2.08
C ALA A 135 7.98 -18.32 -0.71
N GLN A 136 9.31 -18.54 -0.64
CA GLN A 136 10.06 -18.74 0.60
C GLN A 136 9.98 -17.57 1.60
N ALA A 137 9.61 -16.36 1.16
CA ALA A 137 9.44 -15.19 2.03
C ALA A 137 8.39 -15.41 3.15
N THR A 138 7.44 -16.35 2.98
CA THR A 138 6.46 -16.71 4.03
C THR A 138 7.12 -17.44 5.20
N ASN A 139 8.07 -18.34 4.93
CA ASN A 139 8.81 -19.05 5.97
C ASN A 139 9.79 -18.12 6.66
N ASP A 140 10.47 -17.22 5.97
CA ASP A 140 11.43 -16.31 6.61
C ASP A 140 10.74 -15.26 7.49
N ALA A 141 9.58 -14.74 7.08
CA ALA A 141 8.80 -13.82 7.92
C ALA A 141 8.24 -14.52 9.17
N PHE A 142 7.77 -15.77 9.03
CA PHE A 142 7.33 -16.60 10.14
C PHE A 142 8.49 -16.98 11.07
N VAL A 143 9.58 -17.54 10.51
CA VAL A 143 10.78 -17.94 11.24
C VAL A 143 11.44 -16.75 11.94
N LYS A 144 11.49 -15.57 11.31
CA LYS A 144 11.95 -14.34 11.96
C LYS A 144 11.02 -13.91 13.10
N SER A 145 9.71 -14.07 12.95
CA SER A 145 8.75 -13.79 14.03
C SER A 145 8.85 -14.75 15.21
N VAL A 146 9.31 -15.98 14.97
CA VAL A 146 9.56 -16.99 16.01
C VAL A 146 10.94 -16.85 16.64
N LYS A 147 11.97 -16.50 15.86
CA LYS A 147 13.36 -16.34 16.33
C LYS A 147 13.59 -15.04 17.10
N ASP A 148 12.99 -13.95 16.64
CA ASP A 148 13.08 -12.63 17.28
C ASP A 148 11.67 -12.12 17.65
N PRO A 149 10.98 -12.77 18.61
CA PRO A 149 9.75 -12.20 19.13
C PRO A 149 10.11 -10.86 19.77
N ALA A 150 9.42 -9.78 19.38
CA ALA A 150 9.66 -8.46 19.94
C ALA A 150 9.61 -8.54 21.48
N PRO A 151 10.50 -7.84 22.22
CA PRO A 151 10.48 -7.90 23.66
C PRO A 151 9.10 -7.48 24.16
N VAL A 152 8.43 -8.38 24.86
CA VAL A 152 7.20 -8.08 25.59
C VAL A 152 7.60 -7.04 26.63
N SER A 153 7.36 -5.76 26.34
CA SER A 153 7.59 -4.70 27.31
C SER A 153 6.51 -4.83 28.38
N SER A 154 6.82 -5.62 29.41
CA SER A 154 6.12 -5.58 30.69
C SER A 154 6.39 -4.19 31.28
N LYS A 155 5.50 -3.23 31.03
CA LYS A 155 5.47 -1.95 31.75
C LYS A 155 5.21 -2.24 33.24
N GLY A 156 6.24 -2.65 33.97
CA GLY A 156 6.23 -2.82 35.41
C GLY A 156 5.56 -4.09 35.96
N ALA A 157 5.27 -5.12 35.16
CA ALA A 157 4.80 -6.40 35.71
C ALA A 157 5.98 -7.19 36.29
N THR A 158 6.29 -6.97 37.57
CA THR A 158 7.17 -7.86 38.34
C THR A 158 6.44 -9.19 38.58
N ILE A 159 6.86 -10.26 37.89
CA ILE A 159 6.51 -11.63 38.28
C ILE A 159 7.43 -11.99 39.46
N GLY A 160 6.93 -11.77 40.67
CA GLY A 160 7.55 -12.28 41.90
C GLY A 160 7.00 -13.69 42.21
N PRO A 161 7.76 -14.55 42.92
CA PRO A 161 7.29 -15.86 43.32
C PRO A 161 6.01 -15.75 44.18
N ALA A 162 5.05 -16.62 43.91
CA ALA A 162 3.80 -16.69 44.67
C ALA A 162 4.12 -16.92 46.15
N ARG A 163 3.65 -16.02 47.03
CA ARG A 163 3.74 -16.22 48.47
C ARG A 163 2.92 -17.45 48.83
N THR A 164 3.59 -18.48 49.32
CA THR A 164 2.95 -19.60 50.02
C THR A 164 2.36 -19.06 51.33
N ALA A 165 1.03 -19.02 51.39
CA ALA A 165 0.32 -18.78 52.64
C ALA A 165 0.49 -20.02 53.53
N LYS A 166 0.83 -19.79 54.81
CA LYS A 166 0.89 -20.81 55.85
C LYS A 166 -0.34 -20.68 56.73
#